data_AF-A0A1C6QMC7-F1
#
_entry.id   AF-A0A1C6QMC7-F1
#
_cell.length_a   1.000
_cell.length_b   1.000
_cell.length_c   1.000
_cell.angle_alpha   90.00
_cell.angle_beta   90.00
_cell.angle_gamma   90.00
#
_symmetry.space_group_name_H-M   'P 1'
#
loop_
_entity.id
_entity.type
_entity.pdbx_description
1 polymer ?
#
loop_
_entity_poly.entity_id
_entity_poly.type
_entity_poly.pdbx_seq_one_letter_code
_entity_poly.pdbx_strand_id
1 'polypeptide(L)'
;MLEAAALDGASQWRTWRSVLAPMLRPILLVVAIQSVIWDFKVFTQIYVMTDGGGIAGQNLVLNVYAYQKAFASSQYGLGAAIGVVMLLILLGVTLVYLRLLRRKGEVL
;
A
#
# COMPACT_ATOMS: atom_id res chain seq x y z
N MET A 1 -13.96 -16.05 24.85
CA MET A 1 -14.47 -14.74 24.34
C MET A 1 -15.48 -14.91 23.22
N LEU A 2 -15.16 -15.60 22.11
CA LEU A 2 -16.14 -15.95 21.08
C LEU A 2 -17.28 -16.84 21.63
N GLU A 3 -16.93 -17.82 22.47
CA GLU A 3 -17.91 -18.67 23.16
C GLU A 3 -18.77 -17.90 24.17
N ALA A 4 -18.22 -16.87 24.82
CA ALA A 4 -18.97 -16.01 25.74
C ALA A 4 -19.97 -15.10 25.00
N ALA A 5 -19.60 -14.58 23.83
CA ALA A 5 -20.51 -13.79 22.97
C ALA A 5 -21.62 -14.65 22.34
N ALA A 6 -21.36 -15.94 22.11
CA ALA A 6 -22.37 -16.91 21.69
C ALA A 6 -23.33 -17.25 22.84
N LEU A 7 -22.82 -17.36 24.08
CA LEU A 7 -23.63 -17.52 25.28
C LEU A 7 -24.53 -16.30 25.57
N ASP A 8 -24.08 -15.08 25.23
CA ASP A 8 -24.84 -13.81 25.43
C ASP A 8 -25.87 -13.50 24.31
N GLY A 9 -26.10 -14.40 23.35
CA GLY A 9 -27.07 -14.19 22.27
C GLY A 9 -26.73 -13.01 21.34
N ALA A 10 -25.47 -12.58 21.31
CA ALA A 10 -25.05 -11.45 20.49
C ALA A 10 -25.08 -11.81 18.99
N SER A 11 -25.83 -11.02 18.21
CA SER A 11 -25.85 -11.13 16.74
C SER A 11 -24.43 -11.16 16.14
N GLN A 12 -24.21 -11.98 15.11
CA GLN A 12 -22.89 -12.13 14.47
C GLN A 12 -22.25 -10.78 14.07
N TRP A 13 -23.06 -9.80 13.68
CA TRP A 13 -22.60 -8.44 13.36
C TRP A 13 -22.11 -7.67 14.58
N ARG A 14 -22.79 -7.83 15.73
CA ARG A 14 -22.37 -7.24 17.00
C ARG A 14 -21.03 -7.84 17.42
N THR A 15 -20.92 -9.16 17.45
CA THR A 15 -19.69 -9.89 17.79
C THR A 15 -18.52 -9.51 16.88
N TRP A 16 -18.75 -9.38 15.57
CA TRP A 16 -17.73 -8.94 14.63
C TRP A 16 -17.22 -7.53 14.94
N ARG A 17 -18.12 -6.56 15.17
CA ARG A 17 -17.74 -5.16 15.36
C ARG A 17 -17.19 -4.86 16.76
N SER A 18 -17.71 -5.51 17.81
CA SER A 18 -17.34 -5.23 19.20
C SER A 18 -16.20 -6.10 19.73
N VAL A 19 -15.96 -7.28 19.15
CA VAL A 19 -14.92 -8.21 19.61
C VAL A 19 -13.84 -8.40 18.55
N LEU A 20 -14.21 -8.89 17.36
CA LEU A 20 -13.21 -9.24 16.33
C LEU A 20 -12.50 -8.01 15.74
N ALA A 21 -13.24 -6.97 15.36
CA ALA A 21 -12.68 -5.78 14.76
C ALA A 21 -11.66 -5.04 15.66
N PRO A 22 -11.91 -4.77 16.96
CA PRO A 22 -10.91 -4.15 17.82
C PRO A 22 -9.72 -5.06 18.13
N MET A 23 -9.90 -6.39 18.20
CA MET A 23 -8.79 -7.33 18.37
C MET A 23 -7.89 -7.38 17.13
N LEU A 24 -8.46 -7.26 15.93
CA LEU A 24 -7.72 -7.28 14.65
C LEU A 24 -7.23 -5.90 14.21
N ARG A 25 -7.68 -4.79 14.80
CA ARG A 25 -7.20 -3.43 14.47
C ARG A 25 -5.68 -3.30 14.37
N PRO A 26 -4.85 -3.82 15.29
CA PRO A 26 -3.40 -3.66 15.20
C PRO A 26 -2.83 -4.32 13.93
N ILE A 27 -3.26 -5.54 13.61
CA ILE A 27 -2.80 -6.27 12.42
C ILE A 27 -3.39 -5.72 11.12
N LEU A 28 -4.67 -5.31 11.12
CA LEU A 28 -5.32 -4.71 9.95
C LEU A 28 -4.65 -3.40 9.53
N LEU A 29 -4.20 -2.59 10.49
CA LEU A 29 -3.43 -1.38 10.19
C LEU A 29 -2.09 -1.70 9.53
N VAL A 30 -1.38 -2.72 10.02
CA VAL A 30 -0.10 -3.17 9.45
C VAL A 30 -0.31 -3.67 8.02
N VAL A 31 -1.27 -4.57 7.82
CA VAL A 31 -1.60 -5.14 6.51
C VAL A 31 -2.08 -4.05 5.55
N ALA A 32 -2.92 -3.12 5.98
CA ALA A 32 -3.41 -2.04 5.12
C ALA A 32 -2.28 -1.12 4.64
N ILE A 33 -1.35 -0.73 5.51
CA ILE A 33 -0.18 0.06 5.12
C ILE A 33 0.70 -0.74 4.15
N GLN A 34 0.90 -2.02 4.43
CA GLN A 34 1.65 -2.90 3.55
C GLN A 34 0.98 -2.99 2.17
N SER A 35 -0.34 -3.20 2.08
CA SER A 35 -1.07 -3.22 0.81
C SER A 35 -0.86 -1.93 0.01
N VAL A 36 -0.97 -0.75 0.65
CA VAL A 36 -0.71 0.53 -0.01
C VAL A 36 0.73 0.62 -0.55
N ILE A 37 1.72 0.13 0.20
CA ILE A 37 3.13 0.08 -0.26
C ILE A 37 3.28 -0.84 -1.48
N TRP A 38 2.64 -2.01 -1.46
CA TRP A 38 2.69 -2.95 -2.57
C TRP A 38 2.03 -2.37 -3.82
N ASP A 39 0.85 -1.76 -3.68
CA ASP A 39 0.12 -1.13 -4.77
C ASP A 39 0.91 0.04 -5.37
N PHE A 40 1.55 0.87 -4.54
CA PHE A 40 2.39 1.96 -5.01
C PHE A 40 3.58 1.49 -5.87
N LYS A 41 4.10 0.28 -5.60
CA LYS A 41 5.24 -0.30 -6.32
C LYS A 41 4.84 -1.10 -7.56
N VAL A 42 3.54 -1.26 -7.85
CA VAL A 42 3.08 -2.19 -8.88
C VAL A 42 3.31 -1.64 -10.30
N PHE A 43 4.52 -1.83 -10.82
CA PHE A 43 4.88 -1.39 -12.17
C PHE A 43 4.42 -2.37 -13.25
N THR A 44 4.91 -3.62 -13.17
CA THR A 44 4.75 -4.60 -14.26
C THR A 44 3.28 -4.85 -14.57
N GLN A 45 2.43 -4.99 -13.56
CA GLN A 45 1.01 -5.25 -13.77
C GLN A 45 0.33 -4.10 -14.49
N ILE A 46 0.57 -2.85 -14.07
CA ILE A 46 -0.02 -1.69 -14.73
C ILE A 46 0.52 -1.55 -16.14
N TYR A 47 1.84 -1.68 -16.32
CA TYR A 47 2.48 -1.60 -17.63
C TYR A 47 1.88 -2.63 -18.61
N VAL A 48 1.75 -3.89 -18.20
CA VAL A 48 1.21 -4.95 -19.07
C VAL A 48 -0.28 -4.76 -19.33
N MET A 49 -1.08 -4.47 -18.31
CA MET A 49 -2.54 -4.33 -18.47
C MET A 49 -2.94 -3.09 -19.27
N THR A 50 -2.08 -2.07 -19.29
CA THR A 50 -2.33 -0.82 -20.03
C THR A 50 -1.56 -0.75 -21.34
N ASP A 51 -0.91 -1.84 -21.79
CA ASP A 51 -0.09 -1.83 -23.01
C ASP A 51 0.95 -0.69 -23.01
N GLY A 52 1.63 -0.53 -21.89
CA GLY A 52 2.69 0.46 -21.70
C GLY A 52 2.22 1.85 -21.25
N GLY A 53 0.95 2.05 -20.90
CA GLY A 53 0.46 3.31 -20.32
C GLY A 53 -0.93 3.77 -20.74
N GLY A 54 -1.67 2.95 -21.48
CA GLY A 54 -3.03 3.21 -21.95
C GLY A 54 -3.06 4.22 -23.09
N ILE A 55 -4.21 4.87 -23.28
CA ILE A 55 -4.35 5.98 -24.23
C ILE A 55 -3.35 7.06 -23.85
N ALA A 56 -2.44 7.38 -24.79
CA ALA A 56 -1.26 8.22 -24.60
C ALA A 56 -1.51 9.41 -23.65
N GLY A 57 -0.91 9.30 -22.45
CA GLY A 57 -0.78 10.42 -21.51
C GLY A 57 -1.98 10.71 -20.60
N GLN A 58 -3.08 9.95 -20.66
CA GLN A 58 -4.27 10.35 -19.88
C GLN A 58 -4.33 9.84 -18.44
N ASN A 59 -3.56 8.83 -18.02
CA ASN A 59 -3.58 8.33 -16.62
C ASN A 59 -2.29 7.56 -16.24
N LEU A 60 -1.12 8.13 -16.52
CA LEU A 60 0.15 7.44 -16.21
C LEU A 60 0.48 7.54 -14.72
N VAL A 61 0.47 6.39 -14.06
CA VAL A 61 1.11 6.22 -12.76
C VAL A 61 2.61 6.51 -12.86
N LEU A 62 3.17 7.08 -11.78
CA LEU A 62 4.55 7.58 -11.73
C LEU A 62 5.61 6.59 -12.21
N ASN A 63 5.43 5.30 -11.88
CA ASN A 63 6.33 4.21 -12.28
C ASN A 63 6.35 4.00 -13.81
N VAL A 64 5.20 3.96 -14.47
CA VAL A 64 5.09 3.86 -15.93
C VAL A 64 5.60 5.14 -16.60
N TYR A 65 5.28 6.31 -16.02
CA TYR A 65 5.78 7.58 -16.53
C TYR A 65 7.31 7.68 -16.49
N ALA A 66 7.94 7.27 -15.39
CA ALA A 66 9.39 7.22 -15.25
C ALA A 66 10.03 6.32 -16.33
N TYR A 67 9.44 5.14 -16.56
CA TYR A 67 9.91 4.19 -17.56
C TYR A 67 9.80 4.77 -18.98
N GLN A 68 8.65 5.33 -19.36
CA GLN A 68 8.48 5.94 -20.68
C GLN A 68 9.47 7.08 -20.92
N LYS A 69 9.70 7.94 -19.91
CA LYS A 69 10.63 9.05 -20.03
C LYS A 69 12.08 8.57 -20.18
N ALA A 70 12.50 7.60 -19.37
CA ALA A 70 13.83 7.02 -19.46
C ALA A 70 14.07 6.29 -20.79
N PHE A 71 13.18 5.36 -21.16
CA PHE A 71 13.46 4.39 -22.22
C PHE A 71 12.76 4.68 -23.55
N ALA A 72 11.52 5.19 -23.54
CA ALA A 72 10.82 5.49 -24.78
C ALA A 72 11.20 6.88 -25.35
N SER A 73 11.44 7.87 -24.48
CA SER A 73 11.83 9.23 -24.87
C SER A 73 13.34 9.49 -24.79
N SER A 74 14.16 8.52 -24.36
CA SER A 74 15.60 8.68 -24.10
C SER A 74 15.96 9.82 -23.13
N GLN A 75 15.03 10.26 -22.29
CA GLN A 75 15.21 11.31 -21.29
C GLN A 75 15.62 10.67 -19.95
N TYR A 76 16.78 10.02 -19.92
CA TYR A 76 17.27 9.27 -18.76
C TYR A 76 17.33 10.12 -17.48
N GLY A 77 17.77 11.38 -17.58
CA GLY A 77 17.83 12.30 -16.43
C GLY A 77 16.46 12.58 -15.81
N LEU A 78 15.43 12.75 -16.64
CA LEU A 78 14.06 12.98 -16.17
C LEU A 78 13.48 11.70 -15.56
N GLY A 79 13.66 10.54 -16.21
CA GLY A 79 13.25 9.25 -15.65
C GLY A 79 13.92 8.93 -14.31
N ALA A 80 15.22 9.23 -14.18
CA ALA A 80 15.96 9.08 -12.93
C ALA A 80 15.45 10.03 -11.84
N ALA A 81 15.16 11.29 -12.16
CA ALA A 81 14.60 12.24 -11.21
C ALA A 81 13.24 11.77 -10.65
N ILE A 82 12.36 11.26 -11.51
CA ILE A 82 11.08 10.66 -11.06
C ILE A 82 11.35 9.46 -10.14
N GLY A 83 12.29 8.59 -10.49
CA GLY A 83 12.68 7.45 -9.66
C GLY A 83 13.17 7.86 -8.26
N VAL A 84 13.96 8.94 -8.17
CA VAL A 84 14.41 9.50 -6.88
C VAL A 84 13.23 10.07 -6.08
N VAL A 85 12.30 10.77 -6.71
CA VAL A 85 11.08 11.26 -6.04
C VAL A 85 10.25 10.09 -5.48
N MET A 86 10.06 9.03 -6.28
CA MET A 86 9.38 7.82 -5.82
C MET A 86 10.10 7.15 -4.65
N LEU A 87 11.43 7.09 -4.68
CA LEU A 87 12.24 6.57 -3.58
C LEU A 87 12.01 7.36 -2.29
N LEU A 88 12.00 8.70 -2.37
CA LEU A 88 11.75 9.56 -1.21
C LEU A 88 10.35 9.39 -0.63
N ILE A 89 9.33 9.25 -1.49
CA ILE A 89 7.95 8.96 -1.07
C ILE A 89 7.89 7.63 -0.34
N LEU A 90 8.48 6.58 -0.93
CA LEU A 90 8.48 5.24 -0.35
C LEU A 90 9.23 5.21 0.98
N LEU A 91 10.38 5.87 1.05
CA LEU A 91 11.17 6.00 2.27
C LEU A 91 10.35 6.71 3.37
N GLY A 92 9.64 7.79 3.03
CA GLY A 92 8.74 8.47 3.96
C GLY A 92 7.65 7.55 4.52
N VAL A 93 6.99 6.78 3.65
CA VAL A 93 5.97 5.79 4.05
C VAL A 93 6.58 4.70 4.93
N THR A 94 7.76 4.17 4.57
CA THR A 94 8.48 3.16 5.37
C THR A 94 8.85 3.70 6.75
N LEU A 95 9.32 4.94 6.86
CA LEU A 95 9.65 5.55 8.15
C LEU A 95 8.39 5.73 9.03
N VAL A 96 7.27 6.13 8.44
CA VAL A 96 5.98 6.20 9.14
C VAL A 96 5.54 4.81 9.61
N TYR A 97 5.63 3.80 8.75
CA TYR A 97 5.32 2.41 9.07
C TYR A 97 6.17 1.90 10.25
N LEU A 98 7.49 2.09 10.20
CA LEU A 98 8.40 1.68 11.28
C LEU A 98 8.11 2.42 12.60
N ARG A 99 7.74 3.71 12.55
CA ARG A 99 7.33 4.46 13.75
C ARG A 99 6.03 3.95 14.34
N LEU A 100 5.04 3.61 13.51
CA LEU A 100 3.76 3.05 13.96
C LEU A 100 3.95 1.67 14.59
N LEU A 101 4.82 0.85 14.02
CA LEU A 101 5.16 -0.46 14.56
C LEU A 101 5.86 -0.35 15.93
N ARG A 102 6.87 0.53 16.04
CA ARG A 102 7.54 0.81 17.32
C ARG A 102 6.60 1.29 18.42
N ARG A 103 5.57 2.09 18.09
CA ARG A 103 4.57 2.57 19.05
C ARG A 103 3.66 1.48 19.59
N LYS A 104 3.49 0.36 18.87
CA LYS A 104 2.65 -0.76 19.31
C LYS A 104 3.37 -1.76 20.21
N GLY A 105 4.64 -1.53 20.54
CA GLY A 105 5.39 -2.39 21.48
C GLY A 105 5.72 -3.78 20.93
N GLU A 106 5.44 -4.05 19.65
CA GLU A 106 5.92 -5.24 18.95
C GLU A 106 7.38 -4.98 18.53
N VAL A 107 8.27 -5.02 19.51
CA VAL A 107 9.70 -5.15 19.28
C VAL A 107 10.00 -6.66 19.31
N LEU A 108 10.68 -7.11 18.26
CA LEU A 108 11.17 -8.47 18.02
C LEU A 108 11.77 -9.13 19.27
#